data_AF-A0AA50X670-F1
#
_entry.id   AF-A0AA50X670-F1
#
_cell.length_a   1.000
_cell.length_b   1.000
_cell.length_c   1.000
_cell.angle_alpha   90.00
_cell.angle_beta   90.00
_cell.angle_gamma   90.00
#
_symmetry.space_group_name_H-M   'P 1'
#
loop_
_entity.id
_entity.type
_entity.pdbx_description
1 polymer ?
#
loop_
_entity_poly.entity_id
_entity_poly.type
_entity_poly.pdbx_seq_one_letter_code
_entity_poly.pdbx_strand_id
1 'polypeptide(L)'
;NMDIFNSIPTHTDYVGQAKAEKLYRAIITLFSIVGFIWGYIVQQFSQSVYILGAGFILAAILTLPPWPMYRRNPLNWQNPKNNEEK
;
A
#
# COMPACT_ATOMS: atom_id res chain seq x y z
N ASN A 1 25.11 5.84 5.00
CA ASN A 1 24.15 5.24 4.03
C ASN A 1 23.14 4.29 4.66
N MET A 2 23.17 4.04 5.98
CA MET A 2 22.08 3.37 6.74
C MET A 2 21.08 4.36 7.34
N ASP A 3 21.35 5.65 7.18
CA ASP A 3 20.64 6.76 7.81
C ASP A 3 19.26 7.01 7.17
N ILE A 4 19.12 6.67 5.88
CA ILE A 4 17.84 6.72 5.18
C ILE A 4 16.87 5.72 5.78
N PHE A 5 17.29 4.47 6.04
CA PHE A 5 16.41 3.43 6.58
C PHE A 5 16.01 3.70 8.04
N ASN A 6 16.92 4.25 8.85
CA ASN A 6 16.62 4.59 10.25
C ASN A 6 15.74 5.83 10.42
N SER A 7 15.69 6.73 9.42
CA SER A 7 14.82 7.91 9.44
C SER A 7 13.43 7.66 8.85
N ILE A 8 13.14 6.46 8.36
CA ILE A 8 11.80 6.08 7.89
C ILE A 8 10.93 5.81 9.14
N PRO A 9 9.96 6.67 9.43
CA PRO A 9 9.05 6.42 10.53
C PRO A 9 8.15 5.24 10.17
N THR A 10 8.04 4.29 11.10
CA THR A 10 7.33 3.02 10.92
C THR A 10 5.81 3.17 11.00
N HIS A 11 5.32 4.32 11.44
CA HIS A 11 3.90 4.54 11.70
C HIS A 11 3.18 5.14 10.47
N THR A 12 2.19 4.42 9.96
CA THR A 12 1.25 4.89 8.93
C THR A 12 -0.05 5.30 9.60
N ASP A 13 -0.68 6.41 9.19
CA ASP A 13 -1.98 6.80 9.75
C ASP A 13 -3.11 5.91 9.20
N TYR A 14 -4.21 5.75 9.95
CA TYR A 14 -5.34 4.92 9.52
C TYR A 14 -5.90 5.36 8.14
N VAL A 15 -5.97 6.67 7.91
CA VAL A 15 -6.43 7.24 6.64
C VAL A 15 -5.46 6.91 5.49
N GLY A 16 -4.16 6.94 5.75
CA GLY A 16 -3.11 6.59 4.79
C GLY A 16 -3.09 5.10 4.49
N GLN A 17 -3.33 4.24 5.48
CA GLN A 17 -3.51 2.81 5.27
C GLN A 17 -4.69 2.53 4.34
N ALA A 18 -5.84 3.17 4.56
CA ALA A 18 -7.01 3.02 3.67
C ALA A 18 -6.71 3.51 2.23
N LYS A 19 -5.95 4.60 2.09
CA LYS A 19 -5.50 5.10 0.78
C LYS A 19 -4.54 4.13 0.09
N ALA A 20 -3.58 3.59 0.83
CA ALA A 20 -2.62 2.62 0.35
C ALA A 20 -3.34 1.34 -0.14
N GLU A 21 -4.33 0.85 0.61
CA GLU A 21 -5.15 -0.29 0.20
C GLU A 21 -5.95 -0.01 -1.08
N LYS A 22 -6.60 1.17 -1.16
CA LYS A 22 -7.34 1.55 -2.37
C LYS A 22 -6.44 1.61 -3.59
N LEU A 23 -5.23 2.17 -3.44
CA LEU A 23 -4.25 2.25 -4.52
C LEU A 23 -3.74 0.86 -4.93
N TYR A 24 -3.43 -0.01 -3.96
CA TYR A 24 -3.04 -1.39 -4.19
C TYR A 24 -4.10 -2.13 -5.03
N ARG A 25 -5.36 -2.07 -4.58
CA ARG A 25 -6.49 -2.69 -5.28
C ARG A 25 -6.63 -2.16 -6.71
N ALA A 26 -6.54 -0.84 -6.90
CA ALA A 26 -6.62 -0.24 -8.23
C ALA A 26 -5.52 -0.73 -9.17
N ILE A 27 -4.27 -0.78 -8.71
CA ILE A 27 -3.13 -1.25 -9.51
C ILE A 27 -3.28 -2.73 -9.86
N ILE A 28 -3.55 -3.59 -8.87
CA ILE A 28 -3.70 -5.03 -9.09
C ILE A 28 -4.85 -5.31 -10.05
N THR A 29 -6.00 -4.66 -9.89
CA THR A 29 -7.14 -4.85 -10.79
C THR A 29 -6.80 -4.43 -12.22
N LEU A 30 -6.13 -3.28 -12.41
CA LEU A 30 -5.72 -2.83 -13.74
C LEU A 30 -4.78 -3.84 -14.42
N PHE A 31 -3.72 -4.27 -13.72
CA PHE A 31 -2.76 -5.23 -14.26
C PHE A 31 -3.39 -6.61 -14.48
N SER A 32 -4.34 -7.02 -13.63
CA SER A 32 -5.08 -8.28 -13.80
C SER A 32 -5.89 -8.27 -15.10
N ILE A 33 -6.61 -7.18 -15.38
CA ILE A 33 -7.42 -7.05 -16.61
C ILE A 33 -6.51 -7.06 -17.84
N VAL A 34 -5.45 -6.24 -17.84
CA VAL A 34 -4.50 -6.16 -18.96
C VAL A 34 -3.79 -7.49 -19.18
N GLY A 35 -3.30 -8.11 -18.11
CA GLY A 35 -2.63 -9.41 -18.15
C GLY A 35 -3.53 -10.50 -18.68
N PHE A 36 -4.80 -10.52 -18.24
CA PHE A 36 -5.79 -11.50 -18.71
C PHE A 36 -6.07 -11.35 -20.21
N ILE A 37 -6.34 -10.13 -20.69
CA ILE A 37 -6.58 -9.86 -22.11
C ILE A 37 -5.36 -10.26 -22.95
N TRP A 38 -4.16 -9.87 -22.52
CA TRP A 38 -2.93 -10.17 -23.23
C TRP A 38 -2.63 -11.67 -23.29
N GLY A 39 -2.71 -12.37 -22.14
CA GLY A 39 -2.48 -13.81 -22.10
C GLY A 39 -3.53 -14.60 -22.87
N TYR A 40 -4.77 -14.08 -22.97
CA TYR A 40 -5.79 -14.66 -23.84
C TYR A 40 -5.40 -14.54 -25.33
N ILE A 41 -4.93 -13.37 -25.78
CA ILE A 41 -4.49 -13.18 -27.18
C ILE A 41 -3.32 -14.11 -27.52
N VAL A 42 -2.33 -14.22 -26.63
CA VAL A 42 -1.12 -15.02 -26.83
C VAL A 42 -1.34 -16.52 -26.54
N GLN A 43 -2.51 -16.89 -26.00
CA GLN A 43 -2.85 -18.26 -25.58
C GLN A 43 -1.84 -18.86 -24.59
N GLN A 44 -1.21 -18.01 -23.77
CA GLN A 44 -0.25 -18.41 -22.74
C GLN A 44 -0.61 -17.80 -21.39
N PHE A 45 -1.02 -18.65 -20.45
CA PHE A 45 -1.39 -18.20 -19.10
C PHE A 45 -0.21 -17.63 -18.31
N SER A 46 1.02 -18.06 -18.59
CA SER A 46 2.24 -17.55 -17.95
C SER A 46 2.41 -16.04 -18.16
N GLN A 47 2.04 -15.52 -19.34
CA GLN A 47 2.13 -14.09 -19.65
C GLN A 47 1.21 -13.25 -18.75
N SER A 48 -0.02 -13.73 -18.49
CA SER A 48 -0.94 -13.10 -17.54
C SER A 48 -0.34 -13.02 -16.14
N VAL A 49 0.30 -14.11 -15.71
CA VAL A 49 0.96 -14.19 -14.39
C VAL A 49 2.16 -13.25 -14.30
N TYR A 50 2.97 -13.12 -15.35
CA TYR A 50 4.09 -12.17 -15.38
C TYR A 50 3.61 -10.72 -15.29
N ILE A 51 2.57 -10.37 -16.03
CA ILE A 51 1.99 -9.03 -15.98
C ILE A 51 1.40 -8.76 -14.59
N LEU A 52 0.66 -9.71 -14.03
CA LEU A 52 0.13 -9.59 -12.67
C LEU A 52 1.26 -9.45 -11.63
N GLY A 53 2.32 -10.24 -11.75
CA GLY A 53 3.51 -10.17 -10.89
C GLY A 53 4.22 -8.82 -10.96
N ALA A 54 4.36 -8.26 -12.17
CA ALA A 54 4.89 -6.91 -12.36
C ALA A 54 4.00 -5.85 -11.68
N GLY A 55 2.68 -5.96 -11.83
CA GLY A 55 1.72 -5.11 -11.13
C GLY A 55 1.80 -5.23 -9.61
N PHE A 56 2.02 -6.44 -9.10
CA PHE A 56 2.21 -6.69 -7.67
C PHE A 56 3.47 -6.03 -7.13
N ILE A 57 4.61 -6.18 -7.80
CA ILE A 57 5.86 -5.53 -7.39
C ILE A 57 5.71 -4.01 -7.39
N LEU A 58 5.09 -3.45 -8.43
CA LEU A 58 4.83 -2.01 -8.51
C LEU A 58 3.90 -1.53 -7.39
N ALA A 59 2.81 -2.26 -7.14
CA ALA A 59 1.89 -1.95 -6.05
C ALA A 59 2.62 -2.00 -4.70
N ALA A 60 3.41 -3.05 -4.46
CA ALA A 60 4.19 -3.20 -3.24
C ALA A 60 5.15 -2.03 -3.00
N ILE A 61 5.89 -1.59 -4.03
CA ILE A 61 6.78 -0.42 -3.94
C ILE A 61 6.00 0.84 -3.60
N LEU A 62 4.80 1.03 -4.15
CA LEU A 62 4.01 2.24 -3.93
C LEU A 62 3.20 2.25 -2.63
N THR A 63 2.85 1.09 -2.07
CA THR A 63 1.93 1.01 -0.93
C THR A 63 2.58 0.50 0.36
N LEU A 64 3.68 -0.24 0.31
CA LEU A 64 4.33 -0.78 1.51
C LEU A 64 5.25 0.21 2.24
N PRO A 65 6.09 1.02 1.56
CA PRO A 65 6.88 2.01 2.25
C PRO A 65 5.96 3.09 2.87
N PRO A 66 6.26 3.59 4.08
CA PRO A 66 5.45 4.60 4.75
C PRO A 66 5.75 6.00 4.19
N TRP A 67 5.38 6.19 2.93
CA TRP A 67 5.55 7.44 2.20
C TRP A 67 4.92 8.62 2.97
N PRO A 68 5.48 9.83 2.91
CA PRO A 68 4.93 11.01 3.59
C PRO A 68 3.46 11.31 3.23
N MET A 69 2.99 10.84 2.07
CA MET A 69 1.60 10.94 1.65
C MET A 69 0.62 10.20 2.57
N TYR A 70 1.06 9.08 3.16
CA TYR A 70 0.26 8.21 4.04
C TYR A 70 0.43 8.55 5.53
N ARG A 71 0.86 9.77 5.86
CA ARG A 71 1.14 10.22 7.25
C ARG A 71 0.65 11.64 7.51
N ARG A 72 -0.38 12.08 6.79
CA ARG A 72 -0.84 13.48 6.80
C ARG A 72 -1.91 13.78 7.85
N ASN A 73 -2.42 12.77 8.57
CA ASN A 73 -3.49 12.92 9.55
C ASN A 73 -2.98 12.45 10.93
N PRO A 74 -2.32 13.33 11.71
CA PRO A 74 -1.93 13.01 13.07
C PRO A 74 -3.17 12.75 13.94
N LEU A 75 -3.13 11.71 14.76
CA LEU A 75 -4.17 11.41 15.75
C LEU A 75 -4.10 12.40 16.92
N ASN A 76 -5.20 13.08 17.21
CA ASN A 76 -5.37 13.84 18.44
C ASN A 76 -5.79 12.88 19.55
N TRP A 77 -4.80 12.36 20.28
CA TRP A 77 -5.06 11.53 21.46
C TRP A 77 -5.81 12.34 22.52
N GLN A 78 -6.88 11.76 23.08
CA GLN A 78 -7.55 12.37 24.22
C GLN A 78 -6.68 12.20 25.48
N ASN A 79 -6.70 13.20 26.36
CA ASN A 79 -5.98 13.09 27.62
C ASN A 79 -6.53 11.92 28.46
N PRO A 80 -5.66 11.22 29.22
CA PRO A 80 -6.10 10.17 30.13
C PRO A 80 -7.12 10.75 31.11
N LYS A 81 -8.24 10.03 31.32
CA LYS A 81 -9.21 10.38 32.35
C LYS A 81 -8.55 10.15 33.71
N ASN A 82 -8.44 11.19 34.54
CA ASN A 82 -8.11 11.00 35.95
C ASN A 82 -9.26 10.24 36.59
N ASN A 83 -9.02 8.98 36.94
CA ASN A 83 -9.90 8.24 37.83
C ASN A 83 -9.70 8.81 39.23
N GLU A 84 -10.43 9.86 39.56
CA GLU A 84 -10.66 10.21 40.96
C GLU A 84 -11.56 9.11 41.55
N GLU A 85 -10.91 8.08 42.09
CA GLU A 85 -11.53 7.06 42.92
C GLU A 85 -12.25 7.77 44.08
N LYS A 86 -13.56 7.59 44.14
CA LYS A 86 -14.42 7.98 45.26
C LYS A 86 -14.48 6.87 46.30
#